data_AF-A0A9W9YGW6-F1
#
_entry.id   AF-A0A9W9YGW6-F1
#
_cell.length_a   1.000
_cell.length_b   1.000
_cell.length_c   1.000
_cell.angle_alpha   90.00
_cell.angle_beta   90.00
_cell.angle_gamma   90.00
#
_symmetry.space_group_name_H-M   'P 1'
#
loop_
_entity.id
_entity.type
_entity.pdbx_description
1 polymer ?
#
loop_
_entity_poly.entity_id
_entity_poly.type
_entity_poly.pdbx_seq_one_letter_code
_entity_poly.pdbx_strand_id
1 'polypeptide(L)'
;MDGHGTQVYIHPSSTLFGCDGQFEWIIFHDVIWTSKIYVRTVCPIRYDWVRDLLPRLHEVDSYSLSGWAEGKLTDRKHEGASHDQQLETGSSAEAVKISKRSTEDSISAARQRFLERKRTRDQKQDT
;
A
#
# COMPACT_ATOMS: atom_id res chain seq x y z
N MET A 1 24.91 -19.90 -9.79
CA MET A 1 23.43 -19.92 -9.85
C MET A 1 23.06 -21.37 -9.99
N ASP A 2 22.77 -21.99 -8.86
CA ASP A 2 22.55 -23.43 -8.77
C ASP A 2 21.17 -23.68 -9.37
N GLY A 3 21.11 -24.51 -10.41
CA GLY A 3 19.99 -24.66 -11.35
C GLY A 3 18.73 -25.31 -10.77
N HIS A 4 18.29 -24.92 -9.58
CA HIS A 4 17.04 -25.34 -8.97
C HIS A 4 15.88 -24.54 -9.56
N GLY A 5 15.50 -24.87 -10.80
CA GLY A 5 14.26 -24.36 -11.38
C GLY A 5 13.06 -24.97 -10.68
N THR A 6 12.18 -24.14 -10.12
CA THR A 6 10.87 -24.58 -9.62
C THR A 6 9.89 -24.65 -10.78
N GLN A 7 9.26 -25.80 -10.98
CA GLN A 7 8.22 -25.94 -11.99
C GLN A 7 6.97 -25.17 -11.57
N VAL A 8 6.52 -24.26 -12.44
CA VAL A 8 5.33 -23.42 -12.24
C VAL A 8 4.39 -23.55 -13.44
N TYR A 9 3.10 -23.28 -13.20
CA TYR A 9 2.06 -23.33 -14.22
C TYR A 9 1.39 -21.96 -14.36
N ILE A 10 0.91 -21.61 -15.55
CA ILE A 10 0.11 -20.41 -15.73
C ILE A 10 -1.26 -20.62 -15.07
N HIS A 11 -1.68 -19.68 -14.22
CA HIS A 11 -2.97 -19.79 -13.53
C HIS A 11 -4.14 -19.76 -14.54
N PRO A 12 -5.20 -20.58 -14.37
CA PRO A 12 -6.35 -20.64 -15.30
C PRO A 12 -7.07 -19.31 -15.55
N SER A 13 -7.06 -18.40 -14.58
CA SER A 13 -7.62 -17.05 -14.74
C SER A 13 -6.77 -16.10 -15.60
N SER A 14 -5.56 -16.49 -15.98
CA SER A 14 -4.73 -15.68 -16.88
C SER A 14 -5.23 -15.79 -18.32
N THR A 15 -5.15 -14.71 -19.07
CA THR A 15 -5.41 -14.68 -20.51
C THR A 15 -4.44 -15.55 -21.32
N LEU A 16 -3.29 -15.92 -20.72
CA LEU A 16 -2.25 -16.74 -21.36
C LEU A 16 -2.34 -18.23 -21.00
N PHE A 17 -3.43 -18.64 -20.35
CA PHE A 17 -3.63 -20.04 -19.99
C PHE A 17 -3.66 -20.94 -21.25
N GLY A 18 -2.84 -22.00 -21.25
CA GLY A 18 -2.71 -22.91 -22.40
C GLY A 18 -1.72 -22.47 -23.48
N CYS A 19 -1.08 -21.31 -23.34
CA CYS A 19 -0.02 -20.82 -24.24
C CYS A 19 1.37 -20.91 -23.62
N ASP A 20 1.55 -21.74 -22.59
CA ASP A 20 2.81 -21.93 -21.85
C ASP A 20 3.98 -22.37 -22.74
N GLY A 21 3.72 -23.14 -23.81
CA GLY A 21 4.74 -23.54 -24.78
C GLY A 21 5.13 -22.48 -25.83
N GLN A 22 4.47 -21.33 -25.86
CA GLN A 22 4.70 -20.30 -26.90
C GLN A 22 5.70 -19.23 -26.47
N PHE A 23 5.97 -19.11 -25.18
CA PHE A 23 6.79 -18.05 -24.62
C PHE A 23 7.99 -18.63 -23.89
N GLU A 24 9.18 -18.13 -24.24
CA GLU A 24 10.42 -18.57 -23.60
C GLU A 24 10.67 -17.84 -22.27
N TRP A 25 10.29 -16.56 -22.19
CA TRP A 25 10.48 -15.71 -21.02
C TRP A 25 9.19 -15.01 -20.62
N ILE A 26 8.92 -15.00 -19.31
CA ILE A 26 7.76 -14.35 -18.72
C ILE A 26 8.17 -13.58 -17.46
N ILE A 27 7.43 -12.51 -17.18
CA ILE A 27 7.40 -11.84 -15.87
C ILE A 27 6.04 -12.14 -15.23
N PHE A 28 6.01 -12.38 -13.92
CA PHE A 28 4.77 -12.59 -13.16
C PHE A 28 4.73 -11.64 -11.96
N HIS A 29 3.53 -11.38 -11.45
CA HIS A 29 3.35 -10.57 -10.24
C HIS A 29 3.28 -11.44 -8.99
N ASP A 30 2.45 -12.48 -9.02
CA ASP A 30 2.15 -13.29 -7.85
C ASP A 30 2.34 -14.79 -8.13
N VAL A 31 2.66 -15.51 -7.06
CA VAL A 31 2.75 -16.98 -7.04
C VAL A 31 1.74 -17.53 -6.02
N ILE A 32 0.93 -18.50 -6.44
CA ILE A 32 0.00 -19.21 -5.57
C ILE A 32 0.50 -20.64 -5.39
N TRP A 33 0.78 -20.99 -4.14
CA TRP A 33 1.20 -22.33 -3.75
C TRP A 33 -0.01 -23.18 -3.36
N THR A 34 -0.34 -24.18 -4.18
CA THR A 34 -1.37 -25.19 -3.87
C THR A 34 -0.79 -26.60 -4.09
N SER A 35 -1.60 -27.58 -4.50
CA SER A 35 -1.11 -28.86 -5.03
C SER A 35 -0.22 -28.68 -6.27
N LYS A 36 -0.45 -27.61 -7.04
CA LYS A 36 0.46 -27.13 -8.10
C LYS A 36 0.77 -25.65 -7.85
N ILE A 37 1.97 -25.22 -8.23
CA ILE A 37 2.38 -23.83 -8.11
C ILE A 37 1.89 -23.08 -9.34
N TYR A 38 1.08 -22.04 -9.15
CA TYR A 38 0.53 -21.24 -10.23
C TYR A 38 1.05 -19.81 -10.19
N VAL A 39 1.39 -19.23 -11.34
CA VAL A 39 1.74 -17.81 -11.48
C VAL A 39 0.56 -17.00 -12.02
N ARG A 40 0.38 -15.78 -11.48
CA ARG A 40 -0.67 -14.84 -11.89
C ARG A 40 -0.07 -13.54 -12.45
N THR A 41 -0.89 -12.84 -13.24
CA THR A 41 -0.53 -11.58 -13.91
C THR A 41 0.77 -11.75 -14.71
N VAL A 42 0.70 -12.67 -15.68
CA VAL A 42 1.84 -13.07 -16.50
C VAL A 42 1.96 -12.14 -17.71
N CYS A 43 3.18 -11.69 -17.99
CA CYS A 43 3.53 -10.86 -19.14
C CYS A 43 4.68 -11.53 -19.92
N PRO A 44 4.48 -11.92 -21.19
CA PRO A 44 5.55 -12.44 -22.03
C PRO A 44 6.56 -11.36 -22.37
N ILE A 45 7.83 -11.71 -22.34
CA ILE A 45 8.92 -10.79 -22.67
C ILE A 45 9.97 -11.48 -23.54
N ARG A 46 10.88 -10.69 -24.09
CA ARG A 46 12.12 -11.19 -24.72
C ARG A 46 13.29 -11.00 -23.76
N TYR A 47 14.21 -11.96 -23.75
CA TYR A 47 15.43 -11.88 -22.93
C TYR A 47 16.23 -10.60 -23.19
N ASP A 48 16.32 -10.17 -24.45
CA ASP A 48 17.05 -8.97 -24.86
C ASP A 48 16.57 -7.68 -24.17
N TRP A 49 15.32 -7.64 -23.69
CA TRP A 49 14.78 -6.45 -23.03
C TRP A 49 15.25 -6.33 -21.58
N VAL A 50 15.64 -7.44 -20.96
CA VAL A 50 15.96 -7.52 -19.53
C VAL A 50 17.40 -7.93 -19.26
N ARG A 51 18.15 -8.42 -20.25
CA ARG A 51 19.56 -8.86 -20.12
C ARG A 51 20.44 -7.91 -19.31
N ASP A 52 20.36 -6.60 -19.59
CA ASP A 52 21.22 -5.59 -18.95
C ASP A 52 20.66 -5.16 -17.58
N LEU A 53 19.39 -5.46 -17.30
CA LEU A 53 18.72 -5.18 -16.02
C LEU A 53 18.91 -6.30 -14.99
N LEU A 54 19.00 -7.56 -15.45
CA LEU A 54 19.11 -8.74 -14.58
C LEU A 54 20.24 -8.63 -13.53
N PRO A 55 21.47 -8.17 -13.85
CA PRO A 55 22.52 -8.02 -12.85
C PRO A 55 22.17 -6.99 -11.78
N ARG A 56 21.50 -5.90 -12.17
CA ARG A 56 21.10 -4.82 -11.26
C ARG A 56 19.94 -5.21 -10.35
N LEU A 57 19.18 -6.24 -10.72
CA LEU A 57 18.03 -6.69 -9.92
C LEU A 57 18.44 -7.17 -8.52
N HIS A 58 19.64 -7.74 -8.38
CA HIS A 58 20.16 -8.18 -7.07
C HIS A 58 20.59 -7.00 -6.17
N GLU A 59 20.80 -5.82 -6.74
CA GLU A 59 21.12 -4.60 -5.98
C GLU A 59 19.86 -3.97 -5.38
N VAL A 60 18.67 -4.37 -5.86
CA VAL A 60 17.39 -3.80 -5.43
C VAL A 60 16.92 -4.48 -4.15
N ASP A 61 16.85 -3.70 -3.06
CA ASP A 61 16.24 -4.16 -1.81
C ASP A 61 14.71 -4.11 -1.90
N SER A 62 14.12 -5.24 -2.30
CA SER A 62 12.66 -5.41 -2.34
C SER A 62 11.98 -5.14 -1.00
N TYR A 63 12.65 -5.41 0.13
CA TYR A 63 12.07 -5.20 1.45
C TYR A 63 11.95 -3.70 1.77
N SER A 64 13.00 -2.92 1.50
CA SER A 64 12.95 -1.47 1.63
C SER A 64 11.90 -0.83 0.71
N LEU A 65 11.72 -1.36 -0.50
CA LEU A 65 10.76 -0.82 -1.48
C LEU A 65 9.31 -1.21 -1.20
N SER A 66 9.07 -2.25 -0.39
CA SER A 66 7.72 -2.74 -0.10
C SER A 66 6.87 -1.80 0.76
N GLY A 67 7.38 -0.63 1.17
CA GLY A 67 6.72 0.30 2.10
C GLY A 67 6.65 -0.22 3.54
N TRP A 68 6.92 -1.51 3.76
CA TRP A 68 6.99 -2.12 5.09
C TRP A 68 8.12 -1.52 5.95
N ALA A 69 9.18 -1.03 5.32
CA ALA A 69 10.30 -0.38 6.01
C ALA A 69 9.91 0.93 6.74
N GLU A 70 8.83 1.60 6.34
CA GLU A 70 8.33 2.81 7.01
C GLU A 70 7.74 2.55 8.41
N GLY A 71 7.58 1.28 8.83
CA GLY A 71 7.20 0.93 10.19
C GLY A 71 8.31 1.15 11.25
N LYS A 72 9.53 1.51 10.83
CA LYS A 72 10.63 1.96 11.71
C LYS A 72 10.88 3.47 11.62
N LEU A 73 9.87 4.26 11.27
CA LEU A 73 9.87 5.65 11.72
C LEU A 73 9.60 5.63 13.22
N THR A 74 10.71 5.62 13.97
CA THR A 74 10.79 5.92 15.39
C THR A 74 9.66 6.81 15.84
N ASP A 75 9.05 6.46 16.97
CA ASP A 75 8.27 7.34 17.84
C ASP A 75 9.14 8.54 18.26
N ARG A 76 9.44 9.43 17.30
CA ARG A 76 9.94 10.76 17.55
C ARG A 76 8.71 11.56 17.90
N LYS A 77 8.33 11.40 19.17
CA LYS A 77 7.58 12.37 19.97
C LYS A 77 7.82 13.76 19.39
N HIS A 78 6.75 14.31 18.82
CA HIS A 78 6.73 15.63 18.21
C HIS A 78 6.87 16.66 19.35
N GLU A 79 8.11 16.85 19.83
CA GLU A 79 8.44 18.01 20.64
C GLU A 79 8.50 19.21 19.70
N GLY A 80 7.70 20.22 20.04
CA GLY A 80 7.46 21.39 19.21
C GLY A 80 8.76 22.09 18.84
N ALA A 81 8.95 22.28 17.55
CA ALA A 81 9.85 23.29 17.02
C ALA A 81 9.17 23.92 15.82
N SER A 82 8.56 25.07 16.08
CA SER A 82 8.21 26.09 15.12
C SER A 82 9.44 26.36 14.25
N HIS A 83 9.36 26.10 12.95
CA HIS A 83 10.26 26.73 12.00
C HIS A 83 9.44 27.18 10.80
N ASP A 84 9.26 28.50 10.76
CA ASP A 84 8.73 29.30 9.67
C ASP A 84 9.36 28.89 8.33
N GLN A 85 8.51 28.59 7.35
CA GLN A 85 8.89 28.80 5.97
C GLN A 85 7.73 29.51 5.26
N GLN A 86 7.89 30.83 5.25
CA GLN A 86 7.08 31.80 4.55
C GLN A 86 7.12 31.51 3.04
N LEU A 87 5.99 31.09 2.49
CA LEU A 87 5.70 31.08 1.06
C LEU A 87 4.49 31.99 0.84
N GLU A 88 4.79 33.22 0.48
CA GLU A 88 3.84 34.24 0.04
C GLU A 88 3.20 33.79 -1.29
N THR A 89 1.90 33.51 -1.31
CA THR A 89 1.06 33.87 -2.46
C THR A 89 -0.38 34.08 -1.98
N GLY A 90 -0.90 35.28 -2.22
CA GLY A 90 -2.10 35.80 -1.58
C GLY A 90 -3.40 35.03 -1.83
N SER A 91 -4.15 34.82 -0.74
CA SER A 91 -5.60 35.11 -0.65
C SER A 91 -6.02 35.02 0.83
N SER A 92 -5.84 36.13 1.52
CA SER A 92 -6.09 36.29 2.96
C SER A 92 -7.60 36.44 3.22
N ALA A 93 -8.30 35.34 3.53
CA ALA A 93 -9.59 35.35 4.26
C ALA A 93 -10.14 33.94 4.58
N GLU A 94 -9.85 32.92 3.77
CA GLU A 94 -10.54 31.63 3.86
C GLU A 94 -9.81 30.58 4.70
N ALA A 95 -8.48 30.58 4.74
CA ALA A 95 -7.69 29.61 5.51
C ALA A 95 -7.89 29.76 7.04
N VAL A 96 -8.12 30.97 7.54
CA VAL A 96 -8.40 31.20 8.98
C VAL A 96 -9.76 30.60 9.39
N LYS A 97 -10.71 30.47 8.45
CA LYS A 97 -12.03 29.88 8.72
C LYS A 97 -12.01 28.35 8.73
N ILE A 98 -11.00 27.69 8.15
CA ILE A 98 -10.94 26.21 8.15
C ILE A 98 -10.34 25.68 9.45
N SER A 99 -9.30 26.34 9.98
CA SER A 99 -8.63 25.92 11.22
C SER A 99 -9.49 26.14 12.48
N LYS A 100 -10.45 27.07 12.44
CA LYS A 100 -11.40 27.33 13.55
C LYS A 100 -12.54 26.30 13.65
N ARG A 101 -12.68 25.37 12.69
CA ARG A 101 -13.81 24.41 12.67
C ARG A 101 -13.54 23.11 13.42
N SER A 102 -12.32 22.86 13.86
CA SER A 102 -11.93 21.60 14.50
C SER A 102 -11.06 21.83 15.74
N THR A 103 -11.48 22.76 16.60
CA THR A 103 -10.91 22.90 17.94
C THR A 103 -11.24 21.67 18.78
N GLU A 104 -10.38 21.31 19.73
CA GLU A 104 -10.51 20.13 20.61
C GLU A 104 -11.91 20.02 21.27
N ASP A 105 -12.52 21.16 21.62
CA ASP A 105 -13.90 21.25 22.14
C ASP A 105 -14.97 20.72 21.18
N SER A 106 -14.80 20.92 19.87
CA SER A 106 -15.75 20.40 18.88
C SER A 106 -15.67 18.88 18.77
N ILE A 107 -14.48 18.31 18.99
CA ILE A 107 -14.21 16.87 18.93
C ILE A 107 -14.80 16.18 20.17
N SER A 108 -14.61 16.77 21.36
CA SER A 108 -15.17 16.25 22.61
C SER A 108 -16.70 16.27 22.62
N ALA A 109 -17.30 17.38 22.15
CA ALA A 109 -18.75 17.51 22.02
C ALA A 109 -19.36 16.49 21.05
N ALA A 110 -18.70 16.24 19.91
CA ALA A 110 -19.12 15.23 18.94
C ALA A 110 -19.10 13.81 19.55
N ARG A 111 -18.05 13.49 20.33
CA ARG A 111 -17.93 12.20 21.05
C ARG A 111 -19.04 12.02 22.08
N GLN A 112 -19.34 13.04 22.88
CA GLN A 112 -20.44 12.98 23.85
C GLN A 112 -21.77 12.67 23.19
N ARG A 113 -22.14 13.37 22.10
CA ARG A 113 -23.37 13.11 21.35
C ARG A 113 -23.45 11.70 20.78
N PHE A 114 -22.32 11.10 20.42
CA PHE A 114 -22.29 9.71 19.97
C PHE A 114 -22.56 8.74 21.13
N LEU A 115 -21.92 8.93 22.28
CA LEU A 115 -22.14 8.10 23.47
C LEU A 115 -23.59 8.17 23.96
N GLU A 116 -24.20 9.36 23.93
CA GLU A 116 -25.60 9.54 24.31
C GLU A 116 -26.58 8.85 23.36
N ARG A 117 -26.29 8.83 22.05
CA ARG A 117 -27.07 8.05 21.07
C ARG A 117 -26.89 6.54 21.27
N LYS A 118 -25.69 6.11 21.68
CA LYS A 118 -25.42 4.70 21.95
C LYS A 118 -26.16 4.22 23.21
N ARG A 119 -26.07 4.95 24.34
CA ARG A 119 -26.78 4.59 25.59
C ARG A 119 -28.29 4.52 25.41
N THR A 120 -28.87 5.42 24.61
CA THR A 120 -30.33 5.46 24.37
C THR A 120 -30.78 4.34 23.45
N ARG A 121 -29.95 3.94 22.48
CA ARG A 121 -30.19 2.75 21.67
C ARG A 121 -30.15 1.48 22.53
N ASP A 122 -29.16 1.36 23.40
CA ASP A 122 -28.99 0.18 24.26
C ASP A 122 -30.15 0.09 25.29
N GLN A 123 -30.58 1.20 25.91
CA GLN A 123 -31.74 1.22 26.80
C GLN A 123 -33.07 0.88 26.12
N LYS A 124 -33.24 1.25 24.84
CA LYS A 124 -34.45 0.92 24.06
C LYS A 124 -34.47 -0.53 23.59
N GLN A 125 -33.34 -1.23 23.67
CA GLN A 125 -33.22 -2.63 23.28
C GLN A 125 -33.52 -3.58 24.46
N ASP A 126 -33.46 -3.07 25.70
CA ASP A 126 -33.74 -3.80 26.95
C ASP A 126 -35.18 -3.58 27.50
N THR A 127 -36.06 -2.93 26.73
CA THR A 127 -37.52 -2.77 27.04
C THR A 127 -38.36 -3.36 25.93
#